data_AF-A0A7J8PJT6-F1
#
_entry.id   AF-A0A7J8PJT6-F1
#
_cell.length_a   1.000
_cell.length_b   1.000
_cell.length_c   1.000
_cell.angle_alpha   90.00
_cell.angle_beta   90.00
_cell.angle_gamma   90.00
#
_symmetry.space_group_name_H-M   'P 1'
#
loop_
_entity.id
_entity.type
_entity.pdbx_description
1 polymer ?
#
loop_
_entity_poly.entity_id
_entity_poly.type
_entity_poly.pdbx_seq_one_letter_code
_entity_poly.pdbx_strand_id
1 'polypeptide(L)'
;NKWVHESDKKDGLVTTNFIKNYLKELDNLSNKLLERKEVIEQWKIPENLCVKLNFDAAYRNQENKSCSGIVIRDSKGQMGLDLGIRAMEVEGDSLTVVKKA
;
A
#
# COMPACT_ATOMS: atom_id res chain seq x y z
N ASN A 1 -9.62 20.75 5.08
CA ASN A 1 -8.34 21.13 5.74
C ASN A 1 -7.54 22.20 5.02
N LYS A 2 -7.79 22.50 3.72
CA LYS A 2 -7.01 23.48 2.94
C LYS A 2 -6.74 24.82 3.66
N TRP A 3 -7.79 25.47 4.18
CA TRP A 3 -7.68 26.76 4.89
C TRP A 3 -6.86 26.71 6.21
N VAL A 4 -6.79 25.55 6.86
CA VAL A 4 -5.96 25.33 8.06
C VAL A 4 -4.47 25.29 7.69
N HIS A 5 -4.14 24.76 6.51
CA HIS A 5 -2.76 24.67 6.02
C HIS A 5 -2.27 25.95 5.33
N GLU A 6 -3.21 26.80 4.91
CA GLU A 6 -2.93 28.04 4.17
C GLU A 6 -3.00 29.30 5.06
N SER A 7 -3.17 29.14 6.39
CA SER A 7 -3.22 30.24 7.36
C SER A 7 -4.33 31.27 7.13
N ASP A 8 -5.42 30.85 6.47
CA ASP A 8 -6.60 31.67 6.24
C ASP A 8 -7.40 31.84 7.53
N LYS A 9 -7.62 33.09 7.95
CA LYS A 9 -8.42 33.41 9.14
C LYS A 9 -9.90 33.10 8.89
N LYS A 10 -10.50 32.28 9.75
CA LYS A 10 -11.94 31.98 9.76
C LYS A 10 -12.58 32.48 11.05
N ASP A 11 -13.89 32.67 10.98
CA ASP A 11 -14.70 33.02 12.14
C ASP A 11 -14.56 31.97 13.27
N GLY A 12 -14.71 32.43 14.52
CA GLY A 12 -14.57 31.59 15.71
C GLY A 12 -15.59 30.43 15.74
N LEU A 13 -16.81 30.65 15.23
CA LEU A 13 -17.84 29.61 15.16
C LEU A 13 -17.47 28.53 14.14
N VAL A 14 -16.91 28.94 13.00
CA VAL A 14 -16.43 28.00 11.96
C VAL A 14 -15.28 27.16 12.49
N THR A 15 -14.36 27.78 13.23
CA THR A 15 -13.21 27.09 13.83
C THR A 15 -13.63 26.09 14.90
N THR A 16 -14.56 26.47 15.78
CA THR A 16 -15.07 25.57 16.83
C THR A 16 -15.86 24.40 16.27
N ASN A 17 -16.69 24.62 15.23
CA ASN A 17 -17.38 23.53 14.54
C ASN A 17 -16.41 22.59 13.82
N PHE A 18 -15.36 23.13 13.21
CA PHE A 18 -14.32 22.32 12.59
C PHE A 18 -13.63 21.40 13.60
N ILE A 19 -13.20 21.94 14.76
CA ILE A 19 -12.57 21.15 15.83
C ILE A 19 -13.50 20.03 16.31
N LYS A 20 -14.77 20.34 16.57
CA LYS A 20 -15.76 19.35 17.03
C LYS A 20 -15.97 18.22 16.02
N ASN A 21 -16.08 18.56 14.73
CA ASN A 21 -16.26 17.57 13.67
C ASN A 21 -15.00 16.72 13.50
N TYR A 22 -13.81 17.32 13.59
CA TYR A 22 -12.54 16.61 13.48
C TYR A 22 -12.33 15.61 14.64
N LEU A 23 -12.65 16.00 15.88
CA LEU A 23 -12.60 15.09 17.03
C LEU A 23 -13.58 13.92 16.86
N LYS A 24 -14.80 14.19 16.38
CA LYS A 24 -15.80 13.16 16.11
C LYS A 24 -15.34 12.18 15.02
N GLU A 25 -14.66 12.67 13.98
CA GLU A 25 -14.05 11.81 12.95
C GLU A 25 -12.96 10.91 13.53
N LEU A 26 -12.09 11.43 14.40
CA LEU A 26 -11.06 10.65 15.08
C LEU A 26 -11.64 9.57 16.00
N ASP A 27 -12.67 9.90 16.78
CA ASP A 27 -13.36 8.92 17.63
C ASP A 27 -14.00 7.81 16.80
N ASN A 28 -14.63 8.16 15.67
CA ASN A 28 -15.22 7.19 14.75
C ASN A 28 -14.16 6.29 14.09
N LEU A 29 -12.96 6.82 13.80
CA LEU A 29 -11.84 6.03 13.29
C LEU A 29 -11.28 5.09 14.35
N SER A 30 -11.11 5.57 15.59
CA SER A 30 -10.67 4.75 16.72
C SER A 30 -11.58 3.55 16.94
N ASN A 31 -12.90 3.77 16.90
CA ASN A 31 -13.89 2.71 17.06
C ASN A 31 -13.88 1.70 15.89
N LYS A 32 -13.60 2.14 14.66
CA LYS A 32 -13.44 1.26 13.49
C LYS A 32 -12.15 0.44 13.52
N LEU A 33 -11.07 0.95 14.13
CA LEU A 33 -9.80 0.24 14.23
C LEU A 33 -9.88 -0.97 15.17
N LEU A 34 -10.71 -0.91 16.21
CA LEU A 34 -10.92 -2.03 17.15
C LEU A 34 -11.64 -3.23 16.50
N GLU A 35 -12.45 -3.01 15.47
CA GLU A 35 -13.13 -4.09 14.73
C GLU A 35 -12.26 -4.73 13.63
N ARG A 36 -11.18 -4.03 13.20
CA ARG A 36 -10.19 -4.64 12.32
C ARG A 36 -9.38 -5.62 13.16
N LYS A 37 -9.84 -6.87 13.26
CA LYS A 37 -8.95 -8.00 13.55
C LYS A 37 -7.84 -7.90 12.53
N GLU A 38 -6.72 -7.33 12.96
CA GLU A 38 -5.50 -7.26 12.19
C GLU A 38 -5.06 -8.71 12.07
N VAL A 39 -5.52 -9.40 11.03
CA VAL A 39 -4.82 -10.55 10.51
C VAL A 39 -3.56 -9.95 9.92
N ILE A 40 -2.61 -9.64 10.80
CA ILE A 40 -1.22 -9.51 10.45
C ILE A 40 -0.85 -10.94 10.07
N GLU A 41 -1.09 -11.31 8.82
CA GLU A 41 -0.36 -12.43 8.23
C GLU A 41 1.10 -12.00 8.25
N GLN A 42 1.75 -12.25 9.38
CA GLN A 42 3.17 -12.01 9.52
C GLN A 42 3.85 -12.79 8.41
N TRP A 43 4.78 -12.13 7.72
CA TRP A 43 5.54 -12.75 6.65
C TRP A 43 6.17 -14.05 7.13
N LYS A 44 5.61 -15.18 6.67
CA LYS A 44 6.20 -16.49 6.94
C LYS A 44 7.45 -16.65 6.09
N ILE A 45 8.52 -17.09 6.74
CA ILE A 45 9.75 -17.50 6.06
C ILE A 45 9.40 -18.71 5.18
N PRO A 46 9.84 -18.74 3.91
CA PRO A 46 9.68 -19.91 3.05
C PRO A 46 10.31 -21.15 3.69
N GLU A 47 9.78 -22.33 3.38
CA GLU A 47 10.42 -23.58 3.78
C GLU A 47 11.81 -23.72 3.15
N ASN A 48 12.68 -24.52 3.78
CA ASN A 48 14.01 -24.79 3.23
C ASN A 48 13.87 -25.41 1.82
N LEU A 49 14.71 -24.95 0.89
CA LEU A 49 14.69 -25.30 -0.55
C LEU A 49 13.52 -24.68 -1.35
N CYS A 50 12.64 -23.90 -0.72
CA CYS A 50 11.61 -23.12 -1.41
C CYS A 50 12.03 -21.66 -1.57
N VAL A 51 11.58 -21.05 -2.67
CA VAL A 51 11.65 -19.60 -2.87
C VAL A 51 10.26 -18.99 -2.85
N LYS A 52 10.14 -17.77 -2.33
CA LYS A 52 8.92 -16.97 -2.42
C LYS A 52 9.07 -15.92 -3.51
N LEU A 53 8.10 -15.90 -4.41
CA LEU A 53 7.95 -14.89 -5.46
C LEU A 53 6.87 -13.88 -5.03
N ASN A 54 7.24 -12.62 -4.91
CA ASN A 54 6.29 -11.52 -4.75
C ASN A 54 6.20 -10.77 -6.07
N PHE A 55 4.98 -10.46 -6.50
CA PHE A 55 4.68 -9.69 -7.69
C PHE A 55 3.84 -8.48 -7.29
N ASP A 56 4.22 -7.30 -7.77
CA ASP A 56 3.39 -6.11 -7.65
C ASP A 56 3.43 -5.32 -8.96
N ALA A 57 2.36 -4.58 -9.23
CA ALA A 57 2.26 -3.75 -10.42
C ALA A 57 1.60 -2.41 -10.09
N ALA A 58 2.15 -1.35 -10.65
CA ALA A 58 1.62 -0.01 -10.56
C ALA A 58 1.36 0.54 -11.96
N TYR A 59 0.30 1.32 -12.10
CA TYR A 59 -0.02 2.01 -13.34
C TYR A 59 -0.34 3.48 -13.05
N ARG A 60 0.22 4.38 -13.88
CA ARG A 60 0.04 5.81 -13.82
C ARG A 60 -0.66 6.28 -15.09
N ASN A 61 -1.95 6.59 -14.98
CA ASN A 61 -2.79 7.02 -16.10
C ASN A 61 -2.26 8.30 -16.79
N GLN A 62 -1.78 9.28 -16.02
CA GLN A 62 -1.34 10.58 -16.54
C GLN A 62 -0.20 10.48 -17.54
N GLU A 63 0.68 9.49 -17.38
CA GLU A 63 1.84 9.28 -18.24
C GLU A 63 1.69 8.03 -19.12
N ASN A 64 0.55 7.32 -19.00
CA ASN A 64 0.33 6.01 -19.59
C ASN A 64 1.50 5.03 -19.33
N LYS A 65 2.04 5.06 -18.11
CA LYS A 65 3.18 4.22 -17.70
C LYS A 65 2.75 3.16 -16.72
N SER A 66 3.18 1.93 -16.96
CA SER A 66 3.14 0.85 -15.98
C SER A 66 4.55 0.58 -15.43
N CYS A 67 4.59 0.00 -14.23
CA CYS A 67 5.77 -0.58 -13.63
C CYS A 67 5.35 -1.91 -12.99
N SER A 68 6.17 -2.93 -13.13
CA SER A 68 5.99 -4.20 -12.45
C SER A 68 7.26 -4.50 -11.66
N GLY A 69 7.09 -4.91 -10.40
CA GLY A 69 8.15 -5.31 -9.50
C GLY A 69 8.03 -6.80 -9.19
N ILE A 70 9.13 -7.52 -9.31
CA ILE A 70 9.21 -8.93 -8.96
C ILE A 70 10.37 -9.12 -7.99
N VAL A 71 10.10 -9.85 -6.91
CA VAL A 71 11.12 -10.21 -5.93
C VAL A 71 11.06 -11.69 -5.67
N ILE A 72 12.19 -12.39 -5.88
CA ILE A 72 12.38 -13.78 -5.51
C ILE A 72 13.32 -13.83 -4.31
N ARG A 73 12.94 -14.57 -3.26
CA ARG A 73 13.78 -14.75 -2.08
C ARG A 73 13.68 -16.17 -1.49
N ASP A 74 14.76 -16.66 -0.89
CA ASP A 74 14.76 -17.93 -0.16
C ASP A 74 14.42 -17.79 1.34
N SER A 75 14.56 -18.87 2.10
CA SER A 75 14.38 -18.90 3.55
C SER A 75 15.43 -18.11 4.34
N LYS A 76 16.56 -17.77 3.73
CA LYS A 76 17.64 -16.95 4.31
C LYS A 76 17.53 -15.48 3.92
N GLY A 77 16.56 -15.13 3.07
CA GLY A 77 16.39 -13.79 2.53
C GLY A 77 17.37 -13.44 1.41
N GLN A 78 18.10 -14.41 0.85
CA GLN A 78 18.91 -14.21 -0.36
C GLN A 78 17.99 -13.96 -1.55
N MET A 79 18.40 -13.07 -2.45
CA MET A 79 17.57 -12.62 -3.58
C MET A 79 18.35 -12.61 -4.89
N GLY A 80 17.64 -12.81 -6.00
CA GLY A 80 18.18 -12.59 -7.35
C GLY A 80 19.50 -13.34 -7.61
N LEU A 81 20.58 -12.58 -7.80
CA LEU A 81 21.93 -13.10 -8.10
C LEU A 81 22.47 -14.00 -6.99
N ASP A 82 22.15 -13.72 -5.73
CA ASP A 82 22.61 -14.53 -4.58
C ASP A 82 22.03 -15.95 -4.64
N LEU A 83 20.86 -16.09 -5.25
CA LEU A 83 20.22 -17.39 -5.54
C LEU A 83 20.76 -18.05 -6.83
N GLY A 84 21.71 -17.41 -7.53
CA GLY A 84 22.20 -17.85 -8.83
C GLY A 84 21.24 -17.59 -10.00
N ILE A 85 20.17 -16.82 -9.79
CA ILE A 85 19.21 -16.47 -10.84
C ILE A 85 19.85 -15.42 -11.74
N ARG A 86 20.20 -15.80 -12.97
CA ARG A 86 20.84 -14.92 -13.96
C ARG A 86 19.87 -14.26 -14.94
N ALA A 87 18.74 -14.91 -15.18
CA ALA A 87 17.69 -14.41 -16.04
C ALA A 87 16.35 -14.92 -15.52
N MET A 88 15.32 -14.10 -15.66
CA MET A 88 13.95 -14.43 -15.32
C MET A 88 13.07 -13.91 -16.44
N GLU A 89 12.33 -14.80 -17.08
CA GLU A 89 11.33 -14.46 -18.08
C GLU A 89 9.95 -14.62 -17.46
N VAL A 90 9.10 -13.60 -17.66
CA VAL A 90 7.75 -13.57 -17.09
C VAL A 90 6.80 -13.20 -18.21
N GLU A 91 5.99 -14.17 -18.60
CA GLU A 91 4.93 -14.00 -19.58
C GLU A 91 3.58 -14.01 -18.85
N GLY A 92 2.69 -13.11 -19.26
CA GLY A 92 1.32 -13.07 -18.75
C GLY A 92 0.38 -12.68 -19.89
N ASP A 93 -0.77 -13.33 -19.95
CA ASP A 93 -1.81 -13.10 -20.97
C ASP A 93 -2.85 -12.06 -20.52
N SER A 94 -2.49 -11.20 -19.57
CA SER A 94 -3.46 -10.37 -18.85
C SER A 94 -4.32 -9.49 -19.77
N LEU A 95 -5.57 -9.89 -19.95
CA LEU A 95 -6.60 -9.15 -20.70
C LEU A 95 -7.22 -7.98 -19.90
N THR A 96 -6.76 -7.76 -18.66
CA THR A 96 -7.45 -6.85 -17.73
C THR A 96 -6.56 -5.66 -17.37
N VAL A 97 -6.88 -4.49 -17.94
CA VAL A 97 -6.42 -3.21 -17.40
C VAL A 97 -7.15 -3.03 -16.06
N VAL A 98 -6.44 -3.20 -14.94
CA VAL A 98 -6.97 -2.84 -13.61
C VAL A 98 -7.10 -1.32 -13.57
N LYS A 99 -8.22 -0.81 -14.09
CA LYS A 99 -8.68 0.55 -13.80
C LYS A 99 -9.14 0.56 -12.35
N LYS A 100 -8.28 1.05 -11.47
CA LYS A 100 -8.68 1.41 -10.11
C LYS A 100 -9.69 2.55 -10.24
N ALA A 101 -10.95 2.27 -9.86
CA ALA A 101 -12.02 3.26 -9.72
C ALA A 101 -11.75 4.21 -8.55
#